data_AF-A0A7X7Q5X8-F1
#
_entry.id   AF-A0A7X7Q5X8-F1
#
_cell.length_a   1.000
_cell.length_b   1.000
_cell.length_c   1.000
_cell.angle_alpha   90.00
_cell.angle_beta   90.00
_cell.angle_gamma   90.00
#
_symmetry.space_group_name_H-M   'P 1'
#
loop_
_entity.id
_entity.type
_entity.pdbx_description
1 polymer ?
#
loop_
_entity_poly.entity_id
_entity_poly.type
_entity_poly.pdbx_seq_one_letter_code
_entity_poly.pdbx_strand_id
1 'polypeptide(L)' 'MRISVFGTGYVGLVAAACFADAGHHVFAVDV' A
#
# COMPACT_ATOMS: atom_id res chain seq x y z
N MET A 1 3.43 -8.10 -7.99
CA MET A 1 2.16 -8.77 -7.58
C MET A 1 1.06 -7.72 -7.40
N ARG A 2 -0.21 -8.11 -7.22
CA ARG A 2 -1.31 -7.17 -6.88
C ARG A 2 -1.53 -7.19 -5.36
N ILE A 3 -1.36 -6.05 -4.69
CA ILE A 3 -1.42 -5.93 -3.22
C ILE A 3 -2.47 -4.88 -2.84
N SER A 4 -3.35 -5.20 -1.89
CA SER A 4 -4.29 -4.23 -1.31
C SER A 4 -3.90 -3.95 0.15
N VAL A 5 -3.75 -2.68 0.51
CA VAL A 5 -3.44 -2.24 1.87
C VAL A 5 -4.65 -1.51 2.43
N PHE A 6 -5.22 -2.03 3.52
CA PHE A 6 -6.38 -1.44 4.20
C PHE A 6 -5.92 -0.59 5.39
N GLY A 7 -6.33 0.68 5.39
CA GLY A 7 -5.86 1.74 6.28
C GLY A 7 -4.74 2.57 5.65
N THR A 8 -4.93 3.89 5.58
CA THR A 8 -3.98 4.86 4.99
C THR A 8 -3.29 5.76 6.03
N GLY A 9 -3.32 5.37 7.30
CA GLY A 9 -2.46 5.96 8.32
C GLY A 9 -0.97 5.73 8.04
N TYR A 10 -0.09 6.31 8.86
CA TYR A 10 1.37 6.26 8.67
C TYR A 10 1.91 4.87 8.27
N VAL A 11 1.53 3.83 9.02
CA VAL A 11 2.00 2.46 8.77
C VAL A 11 1.51 1.95 7.41
N GLY A 12 0.22 2.12 7.11
CA GLY A 12 -0.39 1.64 5.88
C GLY A 12 0.16 2.36 4.64
N LEU A 13 0.31 3.68 4.71
CA LEU A 13 0.83 4.46 3.59
C LEU A 13 2.31 4.18 3.32
N VAL A 14 3.14 4.09 4.37
CA VAL A 14 4.57 3.74 4.22
C VAL A 14 4.72 2.34 3.65
N ALA A 15 3.97 1.37 4.17
CA ALA A 15 3.99 0.01 3.64
C ALA A 15 3.54 -0.03 2.16
N ALA A 16 2.44 0.65 1.82
CA ALA A 16 1.95 0.73 0.45
C ALA A 16 3.00 1.34 -0.50
N ALA A 17 3.71 2.38 -0.06
CA ALA A 17 4.78 3.01 -0.82
C ALA A 17 5.97 2.05 -1.03
N CYS A 18 6.44 1.36 0.01
CA CYS A 18 7.52 0.38 -0.11
C CYS A 18 7.15 -0.78 -1.05
N PHE A 19 5.90 -1.26 -1.01
CA PHE A 19 5.43 -2.29 -1.93
C PHE A 19 5.33 -1.79 -3.37
N ALA A 20 4.93 -0.54 -3.59
CA ALA A 20 4.88 0.05 -4.92
C ALA A 20 6.30 0.22 -5.50
N ASP A 21 7.25 0.69 -4.68
CA ASP A 21 8.66 0.86 -5.05
C ASP A 21 9.34 -0.48 -5.38
N ALA A 22 8.95 -1.56 -4.70
CA ALA A 22 9.39 -2.92 -5.01
C ALA A 22 8.76 -3.50 -6.31
N GLY A 23 7.99 -2.71 -7.07
CA GLY A 23 7.43 -3.10 -8.37
C GLY A 23 6.08 -3.82 -8.28
N HIS A 24 5.37 -3.72 -7.15
CA HIS A 24 4.02 -4.28 -7.01
C HIS A 24 2.97 -3.26 -7.43
N HIS A 25 1.87 -3.75 -7.98
CA HIS A 25 0.70 -2.93 -8.25
C HIS A 25 -0.11 -2.85 -6.95
N VAL A 26 -0.09 -1.69 -6.29
CA VAL A 26 -0.66 -1.51 -4.94
C VAL A 26 -1.95 -0.69 -5.02
N PHE A 27 -2.97 -1.10 -4.27
CA PHE A 27 -4.16 -0.30 -3.99
C PHE A 27 -4.25 -0.03 -2.49
N ALA A 28 -4.24 1.25 -2.10
CA ALA A 28 -4.49 1.65 -0.73
C ALA A 28 -5.99 1.95 -0.56
N VAL A 29 -6.60 1.43 0.50
CA VAL A 29 -8.04 1.51 0.76
C VAL A 29 -8.25 2.03 2.17
N ASP A 30 -9.12 3.02 2.34
CA ASP A 30 -9.59 3.52 3.63
C ASP A 30 -11.12 3.69 3.59
N VAL A 31 -11.75 4.00 4.73
CA VAL A 31 -13.21 4.26 4.85
C VAL A 31 -13.68 5.48 4.07
#